data_AF-X1B4C4-F1
#
_entry.id   AF-X1B4C4-F1
#
_cell.length_a   1.000
_cell.length_b   1.000
_cell.length_c   1.000
_cell.angle_alpha   90.00
_cell.angle_beta   90.00
_cell.angle_gamma   90.00
#
_symmetry.space_group_name_H-M   'P 1'
#
loop_
_entity.id
_entity.type
_entity.pdbx_description
1 polymer ?
#
loop_
_entity_poly.entity_id
_entity_poly.type
_entity_poly.pdbx_seq_one_letter_code
_entity_poly.pdbx_strand_id
1 'polypeptide(L)'
;DSNDDEVIFAHTVAEKDNRLMVLGIVSDLNGGEAPEIVEFNGKPFTQQPSGNPEVIEFGSTCRLTVWAIIMPDVGTHNILIDFGAIQTTIIAMASSWYNVDQTGAGGNHDSAKATADAGPITVDIVSSGAEIVIDIAACTDNDETMTATLPEQTEVSGAGGVQVGDVRLGSSYETGAAATTMSWALGNPCSWATWSMALYGTKPGLPYLYAQRGKKSGSSSTAKVNKFSLSNIDFGVTS
;
A
#
# COMPACT_ATOMS: atom_id res chain seq x y z
N ASP A 1 9.58 13.00 -16.37
CA ASP A 1 8.16 12.68 -16.10
C ASP A 1 7.54 12.01 -17.30
N SER A 2 6.83 10.91 -17.08
CA SER A 2 6.07 10.21 -18.11
C SER A 2 4.60 10.52 -17.92
N ASN A 3 4.02 11.14 -18.94
CA ASN A 3 2.61 11.42 -19.00
C ASN A 3 1.90 10.14 -19.41
N ASP A 4 1.38 9.42 -18.43
CA ASP A 4 0.72 8.12 -18.63
C ASP A 4 -0.68 8.16 -18.03
N ASP A 5 -1.62 7.52 -18.70
CA ASP A 5 -2.98 7.23 -18.24
C ASP A 5 -3.08 5.82 -17.62
N GLU A 6 -2.09 4.95 -17.87
CA GLU A 6 -2.12 3.54 -17.51
C GLU A 6 -0.86 3.06 -16.78
N VAL A 7 -1.03 2.14 -15.83
CA VAL A 7 0.05 1.32 -15.24
C VAL A 7 -0.33 -0.16 -15.25
N ILE A 8 0.50 -0.97 -15.90
CA ILE A 8 0.39 -2.44 -15.91
C ILE A 8 1.63 -3.09 -15.31
N PHE A 9 1.43 -4.05 -14.41
CA PHE A 9 2.51 -4.92 -13.91
C PHE A 9 2.03 -6.29 -13.45
N ALA A 10 2.87 -7.30 -13.63
CA ALA A 10 2.57 -8.68 -13.20
C ALA A 10 2.77 -8.85 -11.70
N HIS A 11 1.81 -9.44 -10.99
CA HIS A 11 1.87 -9.76 -9.56
C HIS A 11 1.51 -11.22 -9.29
N THR A 12 2.17 -11.85 -8.33
CA THR A 12 2.00 -13.28 -8.02
C THR A 12 1.25 -13.46 -6.71
N VAL A 13 0.17 -14.23 -6.75
CA VAL A 13 -0.61 -14.65 -5.57
C VAL A 13 -0.34 -16.13 -5.30
N ALA A 14 0.06 -16.46 -4.08
CA ALA A 14 0.29 -17.84 -3.69
C ALA A 14 -0.99 -18.66 -3.63
N GLU A 15 -0.83 -19.97 -3.84
CA GLU A 15 -1.81 -20.99 -3.49
C GLU A 15 -1.88 -21.17 -1.97
N LYS A 16 -2.58 -20.23 -1.32
CA LYS A 16 -2.94 -20.24 0.11
C LYS A 16 -4.42 -19.95 0.26
N ASP A 17 -4.98 -20.36 1.39
CA ASP A 17 -6.37 -20.04 1.73
C ASP A 17 -6.49 -18.59 2.23
N ASN A 18 -7.70 -18.04 2.15
CA ASN A 18 -8.08 -16.80 2.83
C ASN A 18 -7.18 -15.61 2.42
N ARG A 19 -7.18 -15.31 1.12
CA ARG A 19 -6.26 -14.38 0.49
C ARG A 19 -6.84 -12.97 0.42
N LEU A 20 -5.99 -11.97 0.58
CA LEU A 20 -6.30 -10.57 0.35
C LEU A 20 -5.19 -9.96 -0.50
N MET A 21 -5.53 -9.18 -1.51
CA MET A 21 -4.56 -8.29 -2.15
C MET A 21 -4.93 -6.86 -1.80
N VAL A 22 -3.95 -6.07 -1.36
CA VAL A 22 -4.08 -4.64 -1.10
C VAL A 22 -3.18 -3.89 -2.08
N LEU A 23 -3.71 -2.84 -2.69
CA LEU A 23 -3.03 -2.03 -3.70
C LEU A 23 -3.10 -0.56 -3.29
N GLY A 24 -1.95 0.05 -3.05
CA GLY A 24 -1.80 1.49 -2.89
C GLY A 24 -1.40 2.13 -4.21
N ILE A 25 -2.04 3.25 -4.55
CA ILE A 25 -1.75 4.02 -5.76
C ILE A 25 -1.60 5.48 -5.35
N VAL A 26 -0.44 6.06 -5.62
CA VAL A 26 -0.23 7.50 -5.56
C VAL A 26 -0.13 8.05 -6.98
N SER A 27 -0.78 9.19 -7.20
CA SER A 27 -0.75 9.92 -8.45
C SER A 27 -0.57 11.41 -8.21
N ASP A 28 0.26 12.04 -9.04
CA ASP A 28 0.33 13.51 -9.15
C ASP A 28 -0.58 13.97 -10.30
N LEU A 29 -1.67 14.65 -9.94
CA LEU A 29 -2.80 14.99 -10.79
C LEU A 29 -2.78 16.47 -11.15
N ASN A 30 -2.96 16.80 -12.42
CA ASN A 30 -3.27 18.16 -12.87
C ASN A 30 -4.78 18.48 -12.76
N GLY A 31 -5.42 18.20 -11.60
CA GLY A 31 -6.81 18.63 -11.34
C GLY A 31 -7.84 17.59 -10.89
N GLY A 32 -7.44 16.34 -10.62
CA GLY A 32 -8.22 15.44 -9.76
C GLY A 32 -9.09 14.37 -10.43
N GLU A 33 -8.56 13.15 -10.65
CA GLU A 33 -9.36 11.93 -10.90
C GLU A 33 -8.74 10.71 -10.18
N ALA A 34 -9.58 9.75 -9.81
CA ALA A 34 -9.15 8.46 -9.26
C ALA A 34 -9.12 7.45 -10.42
N PRO A 35 -8.38 6.33 -10.31
CA PRO A 35 -8.43 5.31 -11.35
C PRO A 35 -9.87 4.91 -11.70
N GLU A 36 -10.20 4.89 -12.99
CA GLU A 36 -11.49 4.43 -13.50
C GLU A 36 -11.56 2.90 -13.47
N ILE A 37 -10.43 2.25 -13.78
CA ILE A 37 -10.29 0.80 -13.81
C ILE A 37 -9.13 0.42 -12.89
N VAL A 38 -9.42 -0.50 -11.97
CA VAL A 38 -8.41 -1.19 -11.18
C VAL A 38 -8.78 -2.66 -11.14
N GLU A 39 -7.99 -3.51 -11.77
CA GLU A 39 -8.32 -4.93 -11.90
C GLU A 39 -7.10 -5.87 -11.85
N PHE A 40 -7.34 -7.08 -11.38
CA PHE A 40 -6.38 -8.18 -11.36
C PHE A 40 -7.00 -9.39 -12.06
N ASN A 41 -6.39 -9.84 -13.16
CA ASN A 41 -6.92 -10.95 -13.96
C ASN A 41 -8.39 -10.76 -14.41
N GLY A 42 -8.79 -9.53 -14.77
CA GLY A 42 -10.17 -9.22 -15.15
C GLY A 42 -11.16 -9.13 -13.97
N LYS A 43 -10.68 -9.31 -12.72
CA LYS A 43 -11.48 -9.12 -11.51
C LYS A 43 -11.27 -7.70 -10.99
N PRO A 44 -12.34 -6.89 -10.84
CA PRO A 44 -12.19 -5.53 -10.33
C PRO A 44 -11.77 -5.56 -8.86
N PHE A 45 -10.90 -4.61 -8.50
CA PHE A 45 -10.70 -4.24 -7.11
C PHE A 45 -11.93 -3.49 -6.59
N THR A 46 -12.21 -3.65 -5.31
CA THR A 46 -13.09 -2.75 -4.57
C THR A 46 -12.25 -1.69 -3.88
N GLN A 47 -12.74 -0.47 -3.75
CA GLN A 47 -12.09 0.52 -2.92
C GLN A 47 -12.23 0.10 -1.45
N GLN A 48 -11.08 -0.18 -0.83
CA GLN A 48 -10.90 -0.77 0.50
C GLN A 48 -11.67 -2.07 0.80
N PRO A 49 -11.22 -2.89 1.76
CA PRO A 49 -11.98 -4.05 2.22
C PRO A 49 -13.24 -3.69 3.04
N SER A 50 -13.28 -2.49 3.64
CA SER A 50 -14.37 -2.01 4.49
C SER A 50 -15.53 -1.34 3.71
N GLY A 51 -15.38 -1.17 2.39
CA GLY A 51 -16.47 -0.77 1.49
C GLY A 51 -16.66 0.74 1.28
N ASN A 52 -15.84 1.61 1.87
CA ASN A 52 -15.82 3.03 1.53
C ASN A 52 -14.58 3.39 0.69
N PRO A 53 -14.72 4.31 -0.29
CA PRO A 53 -13.57 4.88 -0.98
C PRO A 53 -12.67 5.62 -0.01
N GLU A 54 -11.41 5.20 0.12
CA GLU A 54 -10.40 6.06 0.72
C GLU A 54 -9.57 6.70 -0.38
N VAL A 55 -9.94 7.95 -0.63
CA VAL A 55 -9.22 8.86 -1.51
C VAL A 55 -8.67 9.96 -0.62
N ILE A 56 -7.36 9.96 -0.43
CA ILE A 56 -6.67 10.91 0.44
C ILE A 56 -5.91 11.89 -0.44
N GLU A 57 -6.46 13.10 -0.60
CA GLU A 57 -5.81 14.20 -1.31
C GLU A 57 -4.83 14.93 -0.39
N PHE A 58 -3.60 15.12 -0.86
CA PHE A 58 -2.54 15.81 -0.15
C PHE A 58 -1.70 16.66 -1.11
N GLY A 59 -1.00 17.66 -0.57
CA GLY A 59 -0.44 18.72 -1.39
C GLY A 59 -1.53 19.42 -2.22
N SER A 60 -1.14 20.13 -3.28
CA SER A 60 -2.10 20.77 -4.20
C SER A 60 -2.56 19.85 -5.34
N THR A 61 -1.85 18.75 -5.59
CA THR A 61 -2.02 17.95 -6.81
C THR A 61 -1.95 16.44 -6.56
N CYS A 62 -1.59 15.96 -5.37
CA CYS A 62 -1.36 14.54 -5.13
C CYS A 62 -2.55 13.83 -4.49
N ARG A 63 -2.66 12.53 -4.80
CA ARG A 63 -3.72 11.68 -4.28
C ARG A 63 -3.18 10.29 -3.98
N LEU A 64 -3.53 9.77 -2.80
CA LEU A 64 -3.36 8.37 -2.42
C LEU A 64 -4.72 7.68 -2.49
N THR A 65 -4.80 6.56 -3.20
CA THR A 65 -5.98 5.68 -3.22
C THR A 65 -5.58 4.27 -2.81
N VAL A 66 -6.46 3.60 -2.07
CA VAL A 66 -6.23 2.23 -1.59
C VAL A 66 -7.35 1.32 -2.03
N TRP A 67 -6.96 0.20 -2.63
CA TRP A 67 -7.82 -0.77 -3.27
C TRP A 67 -7.57 -2.14 -2.69
N ALA A 68 -8.58 -3.01 -2.69
CA ALA A 68 -8.40 -4.40 -2.30
C ALA A 68 -9.21 -5.38 -3.14
N ILE A 69 -8.72 -6.62 -3.20
CA ILE A 69 -9.46 -7.79 -3.69
C ILE A 69 -9.46 -8.86 -2.62
N ILE A 70 -10.66 -9.28 -2.22
CA ILE A 70 -10.90 -10.47 -1.40
C ILE A 70 -10.84 -11.70 -2.31
N MET A 71 -10.15 -12.75 -1.87
CA MET A 71 -9.89 -13.97 -2.64
C MET A 71 -9.39 -13.66 -4.08
N PRO A 72 -8.23 -13.01 -4.26
CA PRO A 72 -7.62 -12.89 -5.59
C PRO A 72 -7.29 -14.28 -6.16
N ASP A 73 -7.33 -14.39 -7.48
CA ASP A 73 -6.93 -15.63 -8.18
C ASP A 73 -5.47 -15.97 -7.91
N VAL A 74 -5.15 -17.26 -7.84
CA VAL A 74 -3.78 -17.74 -7.65
C VAL A 74 -2.98 -17.63 -8.94
N GLY A 75 -1.66 -17.54 -8.81
CA GLY A 75 -0.72 -17.47 -9.93
C GLY A 75 -0.27 -16.04 -10.24
N THR A 76 0.39 -15.89 -11.37
CA THR A 76 0.93 -14.61 -11.83
C THR A 76 0.01 -14.02 -12.88
N HIS A 77 -0.59 -12.88 -12.56
CA HIS A 77 -1.47 -12.13 -13.47
C HIS A 77 -1.11 -10.65 -13.46
N ASN A 78 -1.60 -9.90 -14.44
CA ASN A 78 -1.39 -8.46 -14.47
C ASN A 78 -2.38 -7.75 -13.54
N ILE A 79 -1.87 -6.74 -12.85
CA ILE A 79 -2.64 -5.64 -12.29
C ILE A 79 -2.69 -4.56 -13.38
N LEU A 80 -3.90 -4.12 -13.72
CA LEU A 80 -4.18 -3.00 -14.60
C LEU A 80 -4.76 -1.85 -13.77
N ILE A 81 -4.19 -0.67 -13.94
CA ILE A 81 -4.65 0.59 -13.38
C ILE A 81 -4.80 1.55 -14.55
N ASP A 82 -6.02 2.00 -14.83
CA ASP A 82 -6.33 2.96 -15.88
C ASP A 82 -7.06 4.15 -15.26
N PHE A 83 -6.56 5.34 -15.54
CA PHE A 83 -7.15 6.60 -15.10
C PHE A 83 -8.11 7.21 -16.11
N GLY A 84 -8.13 6.76 -17.38
CA GLY A 84 -8.88 7.41 -18.46
C GLY A 84 -8.37 8.82 -18.84
N ALA A 85 -7.46 9.37 -18.03
CA ALA A 85 -6.83 10.67 -18.19
C ALA A 85 -5.35 10.62 -17.81
N ILE A 86 -4.56 11.45 -18.50
CA ILE A 86 -3.11 11.54 -18.32
C ILE A 86 -2.76 12.07 -16.93
N GLN A 87 -1.85 11.37 -16.26
CA GLN A 87 -1.22 11.79 -15.00
C GLN A 87 0.26 12.12 -15.20
N THR A 88 0.79 13.04 -14.39
CA THR A 88 2.21 13.42 -14.45
C THR A 88 3.11 12.28 -13.94
N THR A 89 2.63 11.58 -12.91
CA THR A 89 3.28 10.38 -12.36
C THR A 89 2.24 9.49 -11.70
N ILE A 90 2.36 8.18 -11.91
CA ILE A 90 1.62 7.15 -11.17
C ILE A 90 2.63 6.20 -10.54
N ILE A 91 2.49 5.94 -9.24
CA ILE A 91 3.21 4.86 -8.54
C ILE A 91 2.20 3.96 -7.87
N ALA A 92 2.30 2.67 -8.13
CA ALA A 92 1.44 1.66 -7.55
C ALA A 92 2.25 0.58 -6.84
N MET A 93 1.72 0.05 -5.74
CA MET A 93 2.30 -1.05 -4.97
C MET A 93 1.22 -2.02 -4.50
N ALA A 94 1.36 -3.29 -4.87
CA ALA A 94 0.48 -4.37 -4.46
C ALA A 94 1.14 -5.26 -3.43
N SER A 95 0.43 -5.60 -2.37
CA SER A 95 0.81 -6.60 -1.37
C SER A 95 -0.26 -7.71 -1.30
N SER A 96 0.19 -8.97 -1.29
CA SER A 96 -0.68 -10.14 -1.15
C SER A 96 -0.50 -10.75 0.23
N TRP A 97 -1.62 -10.97 0.90
CA TRP A 97 -1.75 -11.52 2.23
C TRP A 97 -2.53 -12.84 2.19
N TYR A 98 -2.26 -13.73 3.12
CA TYR A 98 -3.06 -14.94 3.35
C TYR A 98 -3.41 -15.09 4.83
N ASN A 99 -4.30 -16.04 5.14
CA ASN A 99 -4.84 -16.23 6.49
C ASN A 99 -5.68 -15.04 6.99
N VAL A 100 -6.28 -14.25 6.09
CA VAL A 100 -7.10 -13.07 6.40
C VAL A 100 -8.58 -13.46 6.53
N ASP A 101 -9.30 -12.94 7.52
CA ASP A 101 -10.74 -13.16 7.64
C ASP A 101 -11.48 -12.65 6.39
N GLN A 102 -12.16 -13.55 5.66
CA GLN A 102 -12.84 -13.21 4.40
C GLN A 102 -14.24 -12.64 4.61
N THR A 103 -14.77 -12.63 5.84
CA THR A 103 -16.11 -12.13 6.17
C THR A 103 -16.14 -10.65 6.52
N GLY A 104 -14.97 -10.07 6.78
CA GLY A 104 -14.75 -8.66 7.06
C GLY A 104 -13.29 -8.30 6.85
N ALA A 105 -12.80 -8.46 5.62
CA ALA A 105 -11.37 -8.47 5.25
C ALA A 105 -10.59 -7.16 5.53
N GLY A 106 -11.23 -6.19 6.19
CA GLY A 106 -10.59 -5.04 6.80
C GLY A 106 -11.25 -4.76 8.14
N GLY A 107 -10.44 -4.70 9.19
CA GLY A 107 -10.87 -4.21 10.49
C GLY A 107 -10.96 -2.71 10.52
N ASN A 108 -10.65 -2.15 11.69
CA ASN A 108 -10.48 -0.71 11.80
C ASN A 108 -9.48 -0.24 10.73
N HIS A 109 -9.69 0.97 10.25
CA HIS A 109 -8.78 1.67 9.38
C HIS A 109 -8.76 3.13 9.84
N ASP A 110 -7.65 3.80 9.60
CA ASP A 110 -7.52 5.23 9.85
C ASP A 110 -6.53 5.82 8.83
N SER A 111 -6.62 7.12 8.62
CA SER A 111 -5.73 7.87 7.75
C SER A 111 -5.36 9.21 8.33
N ALA A 112 -4.21 9.70 7.86
CA ALA A 112 -3.73 11.02 8.20
C ALA A 112 -3.12 11.67 6.96
N LYS A 113 -3.09 12.99 6.96
CA LYS A 113 -2.44 13.76 5.90
C LYS A 113 -1.89 15.10 6.39
N ALA A 114 -0.90 15.60 5.67
CA ALA A 114 -0.46 16.98 5.74
C ALA A 114 -0.50 17.62 4.34
N THR A 115 -1.16 18.78 4.23
CA THR A 115 -1.25 19.54 2.97
C THR A 115 -0.10 20.53 2.81
N ALA A 116 0.66 20.78 3.87
CA ALA A 116 1.88 21.58 3.87
C ALA A 116 3.06 20.70 4.27
N ASP A 117 4.28 21.17 4.00
CA ASP A 117 5.51 20.43 4.30
C ASP A 117 5.63 20.16 5.80
N ALA A 118 5.48 18.89 6.16
CA ALA A 118 5.52 18.42 7.54
C ALA A 118 6.11 17.01 7.62
N GLY A 119 6.61 16.65 8.79
CA GLY A 119 7.07 15.30 9.09
C GLY A 119 7.21 15.11 10.60
N PRO A 120 7.24 13.86 11.10
CA PRO A 120 7.09 12.60 10.36
C PRO A 120 5.67 12.36 9.84
N ILE A 121 5.52 11.36 8.95
CA ILE A 121 4.21 10.78 8.64
C ILE A 121 3.81 9.90 9.82
N THR A 122 2.61 10.08 10.36
CA THR A 122 2.10 9.27 11.48
C THR A 122 0.61 9.03 11.34
N VAL A 123 0.17 7.82 11.67
CA VAL A 123 -1.24 7.49 11.85
C VAL A 123 -1.38 6.53 13.04
N ASP A 124 -2.38 6.78 13.87
CA ASP A 124 -2.73 5.91 14.98
C ASP A 124 -3.98 5.13 14.61
N ILE A 125 -4.00 3.83 14.94
CA ILE A 125 -5.12 2.97 14.64
C ILE A 125 -5.45 2.06 15.82
N VAL A 126 -6.74 1.95 16.12
CA VAL A 126 -7.23 1.00 17.12
C VAL A 126 -7.12 -0.40 16.56
N SER A 127 -6.34 -1.28 17.20
CA SER A 127 -6.17 -2.66 16.79
C SER A 127 -6.09 -3.61 17.99
N SER A 128 -5.65 -4.85 17.76
CA SER A 128 -5.38 -5.82 18.82
C SER A 128 -4.16 -6.69 18.51
N GLY A 129 -3.59 -7.34 19.52
CA GLY A 129 -2.50 -8.32 19.35
C GLY A 129 -2.82 -9.55 18.51
N ALA A 130 -4.07 -9.70 18.07
CA ALA A 130 -4.53 -10.76 17.17
C ALA A 130 -4.73 -10.26 15.73
N GLU A 131 -4.25 -9.06 15.41
CA GLU A 131 -4.30 -8.43 14.10
C GLU A 131 -2.91 -8.10 13.59
N ILE A 132 -2.79 -7.91 12.28
CA ILE A 132 -1.64 -7.25 11.66
C ILE A 132 -2.10 -5.88 11.18
N VAL A 133 -1.42 -4.83 11.62
CA VAL A 133 -1.63 -3.48 11.08
C VAL A 133 -0.76 -3.34 9.84
N ILE A 134 -1.37 -2.96 8.73
CA ILE A 134 -0.67 -2.60 7.50
C ILE A 134 -0.83 -1.11 7.27
N ASP A 135 0.14 -0.49 6.60
CA ASP A 135 0.00 0.89 6.15
C ASP A 135 0.56 1.13 4.75
N ILE A 136 0.11 2.22 4.16
CA ILE A 136 0.60 2.75 2.90
C ILE A 136 0.77 4.25 3.09
N ALA A 137 2.00 4.72 2.99
CA ALA A 137 2.38 6.12 3.11
C ALA A 137 2.81 6.68 1.76
N ALA A 138 2.41 7.91 1.47
CA ALA A 138 2.78 8.63 0.26
C ALA A 138 3.19 10.06 0.59
N CYS A 139 4.11 10.63 -0.20
CA CYS A 139 4.53 12.01 -0.04
C CYS A 139 4.92 12.65 -1.38
N THR A 140 4.82 13.98 -1.46
CA THR A 140 5.34 14.76 -2.60
C THR A 140 6.87 14.74 -2.55
N ASP A 141 7.51 14.44 -3.68
CA ASP A 141 8.96 14.28 -3.75
C ASP A 141 9.67 15.65 -3.74
N ASN A 142 10.44 15.86 -2.68
CA ASN A 142 11.50 16.86 -2.59
C ASN A 142 12.84 16.19 -2.20
N ASP A 143 13.26 15.22 -3.02
CA ASP A 143 14.61 14.65 -3.10
C ASP A 143 15.13 13.95 -1.82
N GLU A 144 14.28 13.19 -1.10
CA GLU A 144 14.68 12.55 0.17
C GLU A 144 14.15 11.13 0.44
N THR A 145 14.70 10.50 1.47
CA THR A 145 14.33 9.15 1.95
C THR A 145 12.98 9.14 2.67
N MET A 146 12.26 8.02 2.59
CA MET A 146 11.08 7.74 3.41
C MET A 146 11.27 6.35 4.01
N THR A 147 11.36 6.25 5.33
CA THR A 147 11.70 5.00 6.04
C THR A 147 10.84 4.82 7.28
N ALA A 148 10.42 3.59 7.57
CA ALA A 148 9.71 3.29 8.82
C ALA A 148 10.54 3.70 10.05
N THR A 149 9.93 4.31 11.07
CA THR A 149 10.66 4.84 12.24
C THR A 149 10.64 3.91 13.44
N LEU A 150 9.65 3.04 13.54
CA LEU A 150 9.43 2.19 14.71
C LEU A 150 10.15 0.84 14.55
N PRO A 151 10.75 0.29 15.61
CA PRO A 151 11.47 -0.98 15.53
C PRO A 151 10.56 -2.18 15.28
N GLU A 152 9.29 -2.11 15.69
CA GLU A 152 8.29 -3.15 15.45
C GLU A 152 7.66 -3.06 14.05
N GLN A 153 7.75 -1.89 13.40
CA GLN A 153 7.24 -1.63 12.06
C GLN A 153 8.20 -2.16 11.00
N THR A 154 7.79 -3.18 10.27
CA THR A 154 8.57 -3.76 9.18
C THR A 154 8.27 -3.07 7.85
N GLU A 155 9.21 -2.25 7.38
CA GLU A 155 9.17 -1.69 6.02
C GLU A 155 9.23 -2.81 4.97
N VAL A 156 8.24 -2.85 4.09
CA VAL A 156 8.22 -3.82 2.99
C VAL A 156 8.84 -3.23 1.74
N SER A 157 8.50 -2.00 1.37
CA SER A 157 9.12 -1.31 0.24
C SER A 157 8.91 0.20 0.25
N GLY A 158 9.82 0.90 -0.40
CA GLY A 158 9.62 2.25 -0.93
C GLY A 158 9.83 2.30 -2.44
N ALA A 159 8.96 3.03 -3.15
CA ALA A 159 9.11 3.38 -4.56
C ALA A 159 8.96 4.89 -4.71
N GLY A 160 9.90 5.53 -5.40
CA GLY A 160 9.88 6.97 -5.58
C GLY A 160 10.47 7.39 -6.91
N GLY A 161 10.21 8.64 -7.24
CA GLY A 161 10.96 9.38 -8.23
C GLY A 161 12.36 9.77 -7.76
N VAL A 162 13.06 10.48 -8.65
CA VAL A 162 14.34 11.15 -8.35
C VAL A 162 14.31 12.60 -8.84
N GLN A 163 13.15 13.10 -9.26
CA GLN A 163 12.98 14.43 -9.80
C GLN A 163 12.06 15.24 -8.88
N VAL A 164 12.37 16.52 -8.71
CA VAL A 164 11.53 17.45 -7.94
C VAL A 164 10.13 17.48 -8.56
N GLY A 165 9.10 17.25 -7.73
CA GLY A 165 7.71 17.14 -8.20
C GLY A 165 7.25 15.72 -8.52
N ASP A 166 8.12 14.71 -8.38
CA ASP A 166 7.69 13.31 -8.35
C ASP A 166 6.85 13.02 -7.08
N VAL A 167 6.40 11.78 -6.93
CA VAL A 167 5.79 11.27 -5.69
C VAL A 167 6.59 10.07 -5.18
N ARG A 168 6.45 9.79 -3.89
CA ARG A 168 6.95 8.57 -3.26
C ARG A 168 5.82 7.81 -2.59
N LEU A 169 5.91 6.48 -2.62
CA LEU A 169 5.00 5.54 -1.98
C LEU A 169 5.81 4.54 -1.16
N GLY A 170 5.31 4.18 0.01
CA GLY A 170 5.89 3.19 0.89
C GLY A 170 4.80 2.39 1.60
N SER A 171 5.15 1.21 2.07
CA SER A 171 4.22 0.37 2.84
C SER A 171 4.97 -0.45 3.86
N SER A 172 4.33 -0.68 4.99
CA SER A 172 4.88 -1.47 6.07
C SER A 172 3.79 -2.28 6.77
N TYR A 173 4.22 -3.10 7.73
CA TYR A 173 3.30 -3.78 8.62
C TYR A 173 3.89 -3.94 10.02
N GLU A 174 3.01 -4.10 11.00
CA GLU A 174 3.34 -4.33 12.40
C GLU A 174 2.31 -5.27 13.03
N THR A 175 2.70 -6.00 14.08
CA THR A 175 1.71 -6.72 14.89
C THR A 175 0.86 -5.74 15.68
N GLY A 176 -0.47 -5.91 15.67
CA GLY A 176 -1.36 -4.98 16.35
C GLY A 176 -1.16 -4.94 17.87
N ALA A 177 -1.64 -3.85 18.47
CA ALA A 177 -1.75 -3.63 19.91
C ALA A 177 -3.04 -2.85 20.19
N ALA A 178 -3.39 -2.59 21.45
CA ALA A 178 -4.64 -1.87 21.76
C ALA A 178 -4.79 -0.54 20.99
N ALA A 179 -3.66 0.12 20.72
CA ALA A 179 -3.48 1.08 19.66
C ALA A 179 -2.10 0.85 19.03
N THR A 180 -2.02 0.91 17.71
CA THR A 180 -0.76 0.81 16.96
C THR A 180 -0.52 2.13 16.24
N THR A 181 0.68 2.66 16.35
CA THR A 181 1.12 3.82 15.59
C THR A 181 1.93 3.32 14.42
N MET A 182 1.67 3.81 13.21
CA MET A 182 2.52 3.59 12.05
C MET A 182 3.21 4.90 11.72
N SER A 183 4.53 4.89 11.52
CA SER A 183 5.30 6.12 11.34
C SER A 183 6.43 6.03 10.32
N TRP A 184 6.57 7.07 9.50
CA TRP A 184 7.66 7.20 8.52
C TRP A 184 8.45 8.48 8.73
N ALA A 185 9.76 8.34 8.82
CA ALA A 185 10.69 9.45 8.78
C ALA A 185 10.83 9.87 7.32
N LEU A 186 10.74 11.17 7.11
CA LEU A 186 11.06 11.82 5.86
C LEU A 186 12.43 12.46 6.04
N GLY A 187 13.30 12.34 5.05
CA GLY A 187 14.54 13.11 5.09
C GLY A 187 14.21 14.61 5.14
N ASN A 188 13.27 15.05 4.29
CA ASN A 188 12.78 16.43 4.25
C ASN A 188 11.28 16.45 4.55
N PRO A 189 10.78 17.43 5.31
CA PRO A 189 9.35 17.68 5.40
C PRO A 189 8.75 17.92 4.01
N CYS A 190 7.61 17.29 3.73
CA CYS A 190 6.85 17.48 2.51
C CYS A 190 5.37 17.25 2.77
N SER A 191 4.50 17.53 1.80
CA SER A 191 3.10 17.14 1.93
C SER A 191 2.95 15.63 1.80
N TRP A 192 2.04 15.02 2.57
CA TRP A 192 1.94 13.57 2.65
C TRP A 192 0.52 13.09 2.97
N ALA A 193 0.28 11.82 2.68
CA ALA A 193 -0.88 11.07 3.10
C ALA A 193 -0.44 9.69 3.58
N THR A 194 -1.14 9.13 4.55
CA THR A 194 -0.98 7.73 4.93
C THR A 194 -2.34 7.12 5.21
N TRP A 195 -2.42 5.83 4.96
CA TRP A 195 -3.55 5.00 5.26
C TRP A 195 -3.08 3.78 6.04
N SER A 196 -3.85 3.36 7.04
CA SER A 196 -3.59 2.16 7.82
C SER A 196 -4.84 1.31 7.99
N MET A 197 -4.66 0.00 8.17
CA MET A 197 -5.75 -0.93 8.45
C MET A 197 -5.28 -2.10 9.30
N ALA A 198 -6.11 -2.47 10.27
CA ALA A 198 -5.95 -3.68 11.05
C ALA A 198 -6.57 -4.87 10.30
N LEU A 199 -5.74 -5.81 9.86
CA LEU A 199 -6.17 -7.06 9.23
C LEU A 199 -6.53 -8.10 10.28
N TYR A 200 -7.76 -8.58 10.25
CA TYR A 200 -8.17 -9.76 11.01
C TYR A 200 -7.63 -11.02 10.34
N GLY A 201 -7.06 -11.94 11.12
CA GLY A 201 -6.72 -13.25 10.63
C GLY A 201 -7.83 -14.28 10.84
N THR A 202 -7.79 -15.40 10.11
CA THR A 202 -8.70 -16.51 10.41
C THR A 202 -8.32 -17.14 11.73
N LYS A 203 -9.23 -17.07 12.71
CA LYS A 203 -8.98 -17.52 14.07
C LYS A 203 -8.80 -19.05 14.13
N PRO A 204 -7.77 -19.56 14.84
CA PRO A 204 -6.69 -18.84 15.52
C PRO A 204 -5.47 -18.63 14.60
N GLY A 205 -5.24 -17.42 14.11
CA GLY A 205 -4.06 -17.13 13.29
C GLY A 205 -3.99 -15.68 12.86
N LEU A 206 -2.77 -15.20 12.60
CA LEU A 206 -2.49 -13.86 12.08
C LEU A 206 -2.39 -13.86 10.55
N PRO A 207 -2.73 -12.76 9.88
CA PRO A 207 -2.39 -12.56 8.48
C PRO A 207 -0.88 -12.65 8.22
N TYR A 208 -0.50 -13.05 7.02
CA TYR A 208 0.89 -13.14 6.60
C TYR A 208 1.10 -12.54 5.23
N LEU A 209 2.14 -11.71 5.09
CA LEU A 209 2.58 -11.18 3.80
C LEU A 209 3.22 -12.30 2.97
N TYR A 210 2.78 -12.46 1.73
CA TYR A 210 3.33 -13.43 0.79
C TYR A 210 4.15 -12.81 -0.35
N ALA A 211 3.67 -11.72 -0.93
CA ALA A 211 4.29 -11.10 -2.10
C ALA A 211 4.04 -9.61 -2.08
N GLN A 212 5.02 -8.84 -2.54
CA GLN A 212 4.86 -7.42 -2.79
C GLN A 212 5.59 -6.99 -4.05
N ARG A 213 4.98 -6.10 -4.82
CA ARG A 213 5.57 -5.52 -6.04
C ARG A 213 5.00 -4.15 -6.33
N GLY A 214 5.84 -3.26 -6.87
CA GLY A 214 5.40 -1.96 -7.34
C GLY A 214 5.89 -1.59 -8.73
N LYS A 215 5.28 -0.55 -9.28
CA LYS A 215 5.56 0.00 -10.60
C LYS A 215 5.36 1.52 -10.59
N LYS A 216 6.31 2.26 -11.17
CA LYS A 216 6.14 3.65 -11.61
C LYS A 216 5.76 3.66 -13.08
N SER A 217 4.83 4.52 -13.48
CA SER A 217 4.45 4.75 -14.88
C SER A 217 5.67 5.17 -15.72
N GLY A 218 5.66 4.83 -17.01
CA GLY A 218 6.76 5.08 -17.96
C GLY A 218 8.10 4.39 -17.66
N SER A 219 8.27 3.79 -16.48
CA SER A 219 9.46 3.02 -16.16
C SER A 219 9.43 1.68 -16.89
N SER A 220 10.53 1.25 -17.49
CA SER A 220 10.68 -0.13 -17.97
C SER A 220 10.99 -1.10 -16.83
N SER A 221 11.50 -0.60 -15.70
CA SER A 221 11.76 -1.39 -14.50
C SER A 221 10.51 -1.44 -13.62
N THR A 222 10.21 -2.60 -13.04
CA THR A 222 9.37 -2.66 -11.83
C THR A 222 10.24 -2.22 -10.67
N ALA A 223 9.73 -1.41 -9.74
CA ALA A 223 10.39 -1.21 -8.46
C ALA A 223 10.44 -2.57 -7.77
N LYS A 224 11.59 -3.24 -7.85
CA LYS A 224 11.80 -4.53 -7.23
C LYS A 224 12.04 -4.27 -5.76
N VAL A 225 11.21 -4.86 -4.90
CA VAL A 225 11.58 -5.01 -3.50
C VAL A 225 12.79 -5.93 -3.44
N ASN A 226 13.92 -5.42 -2.95
CA ASN A 226 15.18 -6.15 -2.77
C ASN A 226 15.19 -7.12 -1.57
N LYS A 227 14.03 -7.41 -0.98
CA LYS A 227 13.89 -8.36 0.12
C LYS A 227 12.62 -9.19 -0.03
N PHE A 228 12.71 -10.26 -0.80
CA PHE A 228 11.93 -11.47 -0.55
C PHE A 228 12.89 -12.59 -0.20
N SER A 229 13.11 -12.82 1.11
CA SER A 229 13.57 -14.13 1.55
C SER A 229 12.35 -15.04 1.53
N LEU A 230 12.20 -15.82 0.46
CA LEU A 230 11.17 -16.85 0.30
C LEU A 230 11.41 -18.09 1.21
N SER A 231 12.15 -17.94 2.31
CA SER A 231 12.42 -19.05 3.24
C SER A 231 11.85 -18.75 4.62
N ASN A 232 10.77 -19.45 4.96
CA ASN A 232 10.34 -19.81 6.31
C ASN A 232 10.33 -18.71 7.38
N ILE A 233 9.15 -18.15 7.63
CA ILE A 233 8.79 -17.76 9.00
C ILE A 233 7.59 -18.62 9.40
N ASP A 234 7.89 -19.86 9.79
CA ASP A 234 7.10 -20.56 10.79
C ASP A 234 7.26 -19.74 12.07
N PHE A 235 6.20 -19.07 12.54
CA PHE A 235 6.16 -18.60 13.92
C PHE A 235 5.89 -19.81 14.80
N GLY A 236 6.94 -20.59 15.04
CA GLY A 236 6.94 -21.64 16.04
C GLY A 236 6.64 -21.04 17.40
N VAL A 237 5.50 -21.43 17.97
CA VAL A 237 5.19 -21.22 19.38
C VAL A 237 6.11 -22.15 20.17
N THR A 238 7.12 -21.61 20.86
CA THR A 238 7.85 -22.38 21.86
C THR A 238 7.01 -22.47 23.12
N SER A 239 6.52 -23.67 23.43
CA SER A 239 6.08 -24.07 24.77
C SER A 239 7.23 -24.06 25.76
#